data_AF-G1P3Q7-F1
#
_entry.id   AF-G1P3Q7-F1
#
_cell.length_a   1.000
_cell.length_b   1.000
_cell.length_c   1.000
_cell.angle_alpha   90.00
_cell.angle_beta   90.00
_cell.angle_gamma   90.00
#
_symmetry.space_group_name_H-M   'P 1'
#
loop_
_entity.id
_entity.type
_entity.pdbx_description
1 polymer ?
#
loop_
_entity_poly.entity_id
_entity_poly.type
_entity_poly.pdbx_seq_one_letter_code
_entity_poly.pdbx_strand_id
1 'polypeptide(L)'
;QAFEEAQLTSLDPLKQFAAWFEEAVECPDIGEANAMCLATCTRDGKPSARMVLLKGFDKDGFRFFTNFESRKGKELDSNPFASLVFYWEPLNRQVRVEGPVKKLPEEEAARYFHSRPKSSQIGAVVSHQSSVIPDREYLRKKNEELEKLYQEQEVPKPKYWGGYILCPQVVEFWQGQTNRLHDRIVFRRSLPTGDSPLGPMTHCGEEGWLYERLAP
;
A
#
# COMPACT_ATOMS: atom_id res chain seq x y z
N GLN A 1 -13.55 -23.17 -8.16
CA GLN A 1 -14.38 -23.38 -6.96
C GLN A 1 -14.68 -22.00 -6.38
N ALA A 2 -15.84 -21.80 -5.77
CA ALA A 2 -16.15 -20.55 -5.08
C ALA A 2 -15.12 -20.30 -3.96
N PHE A 3 -14.91 -19.03 -3.61
CA PHE A 3 -14.17 -18.60 -2.43
C PHE A 3 -15.17 -18.18 -1.34
N GLU A 4 -15.47 -19.13 -0.47
CA GLU A 4 -16.43 -19.04 0.63
C GLU A 4 -15.74 -18.61 1.95
N GLU A 5 -16.52 -18.16 2.91
CA GLU A 5 -16.06 -17.71 4.23
C GLU A 5 -15.28 -18.81 4.96
N ALA A 6 -15.67 -20.07 4.78
CA ALA A 6 -14.98 -21.23 5.36
C ALA A 6 -13.57 -21.46 4.78
N GLN A 7 -13.24 -20.83 3.66
CA GLN A 7 -11.94 -20.91 3.00
C GLN A 7 -11.02 -19.73 3.37
N LEU A 8 -11.46 -18.81 4.23
CA LEU A 8 -10.57 -17.83 4.84
C LEU A 8 -9.53 -18.55 5.69
N THR A 9 -8.25 -18.29 5.41
CA THR A 9 -7.12 -18.78 6.21
C THR A 9 -7.11 -18.17 7.61
N SER A 10 -7.69 -16.97 7.76
CA SER A 10 -7.87 -16.31 9.06
C SER A 10 -9.02 -15.32 9.03
N LEU A 11 -9.62 -15.07 10.20
CA LEU A 11 -10.61 -14.01 10.41
C LEU A 11 -9.98 -12.68 10.84
N ASP A 12 -8.64 -12.61 10.86
CA ASP A 12 -7.86 -11.37 10.79
C ASP A 12 -7.53 -11.08 9.32
N PRO A 13 -8.03 -9.97 8.74
CA PRO A 13 -7.79 -9.66 7.33
C PRO A 13 -6.31 -9.47 7.00
N LEU A 14 -5.44 -9.13 7.96
CA LEU A 14 -4.02 -8.93 7.68
C LEU A 14 -3.30 -10.28 7.54
N LYS A 15 -3.74 -11.29 8.29
CA LYS A 15 -3.28 -12.67 8.13
C LYS A 15 -3.84 -13.30 6.85
N GLN A 16 -5.10 -13.02 6.50
CA GLN A 16 -5.65 -13.42 5.20
C GLN A 16 -4.88 -12.78 4.04
N PHE A 17 -4.54 -11.50 4.13
CA PHE A 17 -3.68 -10.83 3.15
C PHE A 17 -2.31 -11.50 3.07
N ALA A 18 -1.69 -11.85 4.21
CA ALA A 18 -0.39 -12.52 4.24
C ALA A 18 -0.43 -13.83 3.44
N ALA A 19 -1.46 -14.66 3.62
CA ALA A 19 -1.63 -15.92 2.90
C ALA A 19 -1.74 -15.71 1.38
N TRP A 20 -2.59 -14.78 0.94
CA TRP A 20 -2.72 -14.47 -0.50
C TRP A 20 -1.48 -13.81 -1.09
N PHE A 21 -0.79 -12.99 -0.30
CA PHE A 21 0.44 -12.36 -0.72
C PHE A 21 1.56 -13.38 -0.91
N GLU A 22 1.66 -14.39 -0.05
CA GLU A 22 2.59 -15.52 -0.20
C GLU A 22 2.33 -16.30 -1.49
N GLU A 23 1.07 -16.67 -1.76
CA GLU A 23 0.69 -17.32 -3.03
C GLU A 23 1.05 -16.44 -4.25
N ALA A 24 0.89 -15.12 -4.15
CA ALA A 24 1.26 -14.19 -5.22
C ALA A 24 2.78 -14.06 -5.40
N VAL A 25 3.57 -14.17 -4.33
CA VAL A 25 5.05 -14.17 -4.37
C VAL A 25 5.58 -15.47 -4.97
N GLU A 26 4.92 -16.61 -4.69
CA GLU A 26 5.30 -17.92 -5.22
C GLU A 26 4.90 -18.13 -6.69
N CYS A 27 3.95 -17.33 -7.20
CA CYS A 27 3.48 -17.42 -8.58
C CYS A 27 4.56 -16.92 -9.57
N PRO A 28 5.05 -17.77 -10.49
CA PRO A 28 6.13 -17.40 -11.41
C PRO A 28 5.71 -16.35 -12.45
N ASP A 29 4.40 -16.20 -12.70
CA ASP A 29 3.84 -15.26 -13.66
C ASP A 29 3.59 -13.87 -13.06
N ILE A 30 3.88 -13.67 -11.77
CA ILE A 30 3.75 -12.38 -11.08
C ILE A 30 5.14 -11.78 -10.84
N GLY A 31 5.47 -10.71 -11.57
CA GLY A 31 6.78 -10.06 -11.45
C GLY A 31 7.01 -9.33 -10.11
N GLU A 32 6.05 -8.50 -9.69
CA GLU A 32 6.13 -7.73 -8.43
C GLU A 32 4.82 -7.90 -7.64
N ALA A 33 4.71 -8.96 -6.83
CA ALA A 33 3.51 -9.21 -6.02
C ALA A 33 3.18 -8.06 -5.05
N ASN A 34 4.19 -7.28 -4.65
CA ASN A 34 4.04 -6.12 -3.77
C ASN A 34 3.73 -4.81 -4.51
N ALA A 35 3.60 -4.83 -5.83
CA ALA A 35 3.10 -3.68 -6.57
C ALA A 35 1.63 -3.42 -6.23
N MET A 36 1.32 -2.18 -5.89
CA MET A 36 -0.02 -1.76 -5.53
C MET A 36 -0.35 -0.40 -6.13
N CYS A 37 -1.60 -0.22 -6.54
CA CYS A 37 -2.12 1.10 -6.88
C CYS A 37 -2.49 1.84 -5.60
N LEU A 38 -1.91 3.02 -5.38
CA LEU A 38 -2.25 3.92 -4.28
C LEU A 38 -3.11 5.06 -4.80
N ALA A 39 -4.36 5.11 -4.34
CA ALA A 39 -5.29 6.20 -4.58
C ALA A 39 -5.28 7.19 -3.40
N THR A 40 -5.18 8.48 -3.73
CA THR A 40 -5.24 9.61 -2.81
C THR A 40 -6.16 10.68 -3.39
N CYS A 41 -6.58 11.67 -2.60
CA CYS A 41 -7.33 12.80 -3.13
C CYS A 41 -7.08 14.08 -2.35
N THR A 42 -7.30 15.22 -3.01
CA THR A 42 -7.37 16.51 -2.34
C THR A 42 -8.62 16.59 -1.45
N ARG A 43 -8.63 17.52 -0.49
CA ARG A 43 -9.78 17.75 0.41
C ARG A 43 -11.08 18.10 -0.33
N ASP A 44 -10.99 18.70 -1.51
CA ASP A 44 -12.14 19.03 -2.38
C ASP A 44 -12.53 17.87 -3.31
N GLY A 45 -12.05 16.65 -3.05
CA GLY A 45 -12.49 15.43 -3.72
C GLY A 45 -11.95 15.25 -5.13
N LYS A 46 -10.72 15.70 -5.43
CA LYS A 46 -10.04 15.42 -6.71
C LYS A 46 -9.11 14.22 -6.55
N PRO A 47 -9.49 13.03 -7.05
CA PRO A 47 -8.67 11.84 -6.87
C PRO A 47 -7.44 11.85 -7.77
N SER A 48 -6.41 11.13 -7.33
CA SER A 48 -5.27 10.77 -8.13
C SER A 48 -4.74 9.40 -7.72
N ALA A 49 -4.19 8.65 -8.67
CA ALA A 49 -3.73 7.28 -8.45
C ALA A 49 -2.39 7.03 -9.16
N ARG A 50 -1.59 6.11 -8.63
CA ARG A 50 -0.31 5.66 -9.21
C ARG A 50 0.13 4.34 -8.60
N MET A 51 1.01 3.63 -9.29
CA MET A 51 1.68 2.46 -8.72
C MET A 51 2.75 2.86 -7.69
N VAL A 52 2.81 2.12 -6.60
CA VAL A 52 3.86 2.14 -5.57
C VAL A 52 4.14 0.70 -5.15
N LEU A 53 5.22 0.48 -4.39
CA LEU A 53 5.55 -0.83 -3.85
C LEU A 53 5.23 -0.86 -2.36
N LEU A 54 4.57 -1.92 -1.89
CA LEU A 54 4.46 -2.27 -0.49
C LEU A 54 5.85 -2.63 0.05
N LYS A 55 6.24 -2.00 1.16
CA LYS A 55 7.56 -2.14 1.81
C LYS A 55 7.42 -2.61 3.25
N GLY A 56 6.59 -3.63 3.42
CA GLY A 56 6.27 -4.25 4.71
C GLY A 56 4.83 -3.98 5.12
N PHE A 57 4.27 -4.95 5.82
CA PHE A 57 2.98 -4.86 6.47
C PHE A 57 3.02 -5.69 7.75
N ASP A 58 2.22 -5.28 8.73
CA ASP A 58 1.98 -6.01 9.98
C ASP A 58 0.63 -5.56 10.55
N LYS A 59 0.36 -5.91 11.82
CA LYS A 59 -0.86 -5.53 12.54
C LYS A 59 -1.19 -4.03 12.52
N ASP A 60 -0.19 -3.16 12.35
CA ASP A 60 -0.37 -1.71 12.35
C ASP A 60 -0.76 -1.17 10.96
N GLY A 61 -0.48 -1.93 9.90
CA GLY A 61 -0.95 -1.65 8.55
C GLY A 61 0.10 -1.80 7.45
N PHE A 62 -0.12 -1.09 6.34
CA PHE A 62 0.61 -1.24 5.08
C PHE A 62 1.60 -0.09 4.88
N ARG A 63 2.90 -0.39 4.82
CA ARG A 63 3.97 0.62 4.71
C ARG A 63 4.41 0.85 3.28
N PHE A 64 4.63 2.11 2.92
CA PHE A 64 5.22 2.50 1.64
C PHE A 64 6.06 3.78 1.79
N PHE A 65 7.03 3.97 0.91
CA PHE A 65 7.98 5.09 0.98
C PHE A 65 7.88 6.00 -0.23
N THR A 66 8.02 7.30 -0.01
CA THR A 66 7.87 8.30 -1.06
C THR A 66 8.55 9.63 -0.72
N ASN A 67 8.47 10.58 -1.64
CA ASN A 67 8.83 11.96 -1.40
C ASN A 67 7.57 12.72 -0.93
N PHE A 68 7.62 13.31 0.26
CA PHE A 68 6.53 14.08 0.88
C PHE A 68 6.13 15.32 0.06
N GLU A 69 7.03 15.89 -0.74
CA GLU A 69 6.75 17.03 -1.62
C GLU A 69 6.12 16.62 -2.96
N SER A 70 6.04 15.32 -3.25
CA SER A 70 5.33 14.82 -4.44
C SER A 70 3.83 15.10 -4.36
N ARG A 71 3.14 14.98 -5.51
CA ARG A 71 1.68 15.15 -5.55
C ARG A 71 0.95 14.30 -4.49
N LYS A 72 1.31 13.01 -4.37
CA LYS A 72 0.70 12.11 -3.39
C LYS A 72 1.04 12.49 -1.95
N GLY A 73 2.26 12.97 -1.72
CA GLY A 73 2.71 13.39 -0.39
C GLY A 73 1.94 14.61 0.10
N LYS A 74 1.75 15.61 -0.77
CA LYS A 74 0.93 16.80 -0.49
C LYS A 74 -0.55 16.45 -0.25
N GLU A 75 -1.10 15.54 -1.06
CA GLU A 75 -2.47 15.04 -0.86
C GLU A 75 -2.61 14.33 0.50
N LEU A 76 -1.70 13.42 0.86
CA LEU A 76 -1.73 12.70 2.14
C LEU A 76 -1.51 13.62 3.37
N ASP A 77 -0.64 14.62 3.25
CA ASP A 77 -0.39 15.58 4.33
C ASP A 77 -1.60 16.46 4.61
N SER A 78 -2.34 16.82 3.57
CA SER A 78 -3.56 17.63 3.72
C SER A 78 -4.79 16.78 4.03
N ASN A 79 -4.89 15.58 3.47
CA ASN A 79 -6.01 14.66 3.58
C ASN A 79 -5.48 13.24 3.84
N PRO A 80 -5.31 12.85 5.13
CA PRO A 80 -4.58 11.63 5.50
C PRO A 80 -5.43 10.37 5.38
N PHE A 81 -6.02 10.15 4.20
CA PHE A 81 -6.80 8.97 3.85
C PHE A 81 -6.33 8.45 2.49
N ALA A 82 -6.32 7.12 2.35
CA ALA A 82 -5.94 6.48 1.10
C ALA A 82 -6.66 5.16 0.90
N SER A 83 -6.59 4.69 -0.34
CA SER A 83 -6.96 3.33 -0.72
C SER A 83 -5.82 2.66 -1.47
N LEU A 84 -5.65 1.36 -1.26
CA LEU A 84 -4.70 0.49 -1.97
C LEU A 84 -5.46 -0.54 -2.78
N VAL A 85 -4.92 -0.89 -3.95
CA VAL A 85 -5.39 -2.04 -4.74
C VAL A 85 -4.19 -2.90 -5.13
N PHE A 86 -4.22 -4.16 -4.72
CA PHE A 86 -3.38 -5.23 -5.24
C PHE A 86 -4.19 -5.98 -6.29
N TYR A 87 -3.59 -6.25 -7.45
CA TYR A 87 -4.23 -7.05 -8.49
C TYR A 87 -3.24 -8.08 -9.02
N TRP A 88 -3.55 -9.34 -8.78
CA TRP A 88 -2.74 -10.49 -9.18
C TRP A 88 -3.50 -11.24 -10.27
N GLU A 89 -3.32 -10.78 -11.51
CA GLU A 89 -4.03 -11.28 -12.69
C GLU A 89 -3.93 -12.80 -12.85
N PRO A 90 -2.75 -13.45 -12.72
CA PRO A 90 -2.64 -14.90 -12.89
C PRO A 90 -3.48 -15.71 -11.90
N LEU A 91 -3.74 -15.14 -10.71
CA LEU A 91 -4.54 -15.76 -9.65
C LEU A 91 -6.02 -15.34 -9.71
N ASN A 92 -6.37 -14.41 -10.60
CA ASN A 92 -7.68 -13.76 -10.65
C ASN A 92 -8.08 -13.19 -9.27
N ARG A 93 -7.13 -12.53 -8.58
CA ARG A 93 -7.35 -12.00 -7.23
C ARG A 93 -7.13 -10.50 -7.17
N GLN A 94 -7.95 -9.85 -6.35
CA GLN A 94 -7.78 -8.46 -5.99
C GLN A 94 -7.91 -8.30 -4.47
N VAL A 95 -7.08 -7.45 -3.89
CA VAL A 95 -7.24 -6.98 -2.52
C VAL A 95 -7.37 -5.47 -2.52
N ARG A 96 -8.41 -4.95 -1.86
CA ARG A 96 -8.57 -3.51 -1.59
C ARG A 96 -8.35 -3.24 -0.12
N VAL A 97 -7.66 -2.14 0.19
CA VAL A 97 -7.43 -1.70 1.57
C VAL A 97 -7.76 -0.22 1.67
N GLU A 98 -8.53 0.19 2.68
CA GLU A 98 -8.90 1.59 2.90
C GLU A 98 -8.63 1.98 4.36
N GLY A 99 -8.13 3.19 4.59
CA GLY A 99 -7.90 3.66 5.95
C GLY A 99 -7.15 4.98 6.05
N PRO A 100 -7.01 5.51 7.29
CA PRO A 100 -6.19 6.66 7.56
C PRO A 100 -4.70 6.33 7.37
N VAL A 101 -3.94 7.36 7.02
CA VAL A 101 -2.50 7.26 6.77
C VAL A 101 -1.75 8.08 7.82
N LYS A 102 -0.64 7.53 8.34
CA LYS A 102 0.29 8.22 9.24
C LYS A 102 1.69 8.24 8.66
N LYS A 103 2.45 9.31 8.91
CA LYS A 103 3.89 9.32 8.62
C LYS A 103 4.60 8.35 9.56
N LEU A 104 5.56 7.62 9.02
CA LEU A 104 6.49 6.82 9.83
C LEU A 104 7.45 7.75 10.60
N PRO A 105 7.94 7.32 11.77
CA PRO A 105 8.99 8.03 12.50
C PRO A 105 10.23 8.25 11.63
N GLU A 106 10.92 9.39 11.84
CA GLU A 106 12.10 9.75 11.05
C GLU A 106 13.21 8.69 11.14
N GLU A 107 13.40 8.09 12.31
CA GLU A 107 14.37 7.02 12.54
C GLU A 107 14.04 5.75 11.74
N GLU A 108 12.76 5.37 11.64
CA GLU A 108 12.33 4.23 10.82
C GLU A 108 12.57 4.51 9.34
N ALA A 109 12.27 5.74 8.88
CA ALA A 109 12.57 6.18 7.53
C ALA A 109 14.08 6.20 7.23
N ALA A 110 14.93 6.63 8.18
CA ALA A 110 16.38 6.61 8.04
C ALA A 110 16.90 5.17 7.91
N ARG A 111 16.52 4.28 8.83
CA ARG A 111 16.91 2.86 8.76
C ARG A 111 16.52 2.22 7.44
N TYR A 112 15.28 2.43 6.98
CA TYR A 112 14.85 1.89 5.69
C TYR A 112 15.55 2.57 4.49
N PHE A 113 15.84 3.87 4.54
CA PHE A 113 16.58 4.55 3.47
C PHE A 113 17.96 3.91 3.26
N HIS A 114 18.70 3.73 4.34
CA HIS A 114 20.07 3.21 4.30
C HIS A 114 20.14 1.70 4.00
N SER A 115 19.05 0.95 4.18
CA SER A 115 18.97 -0.47 3.77
C SER A 115 18.75 -0.66 2.26
N ARG A 116 18.41 0.39 1.51
CA ARG A 116 18.20 0.32 0.05
C ARG A 116 19.54 0.30 -0.69
N PRO A 117 19.60 -0.25 -1.93
CA PRO A 117 20.79 -0.11 -2.77
C PRO A 117 21.22 1.34 -2.90
N LYS A 118 22.53 1.59 -2.96
CA LYS A 118 23.10 2.96 -3.01
C LYS A 118 22.56 3.77 -4.20
N SER A 119 22.36 3.14 -5.36
CA SER A 119 21.72 3.76 -6.53
C SER A 119 20.27 4.21 -6.25
N SER A 120 19.51 3.46 -5.46
CA SER A 120 18.16 3.80 -5.02
C SER A 120 18.14 4.96 -4.02
N GLN A 121 19.16 5.08 -3.18
CA GLN A 121 19.36 6.22 -2.28
C GLN A 121 19.68 7.47 -3.08
N ILE A 122 20.66 7.40 -4.00
CA ILE A 122 21.05 8.50 -4.89
C ILE A 122 19.86 8.96 -5.73
N GLY A 123 19.11 8.04 -6.35
CA GLY A 123 17.93 8.39 -7.15
C GLY A 123 16.86 9.16 -6.37
N ALA A 124 16.75 8.95 -5.06
CA ALA A 124 15.85 9.71 -4.20
C ALA A 124 16.35 11.14 -3.89
N VAL A 125 17.66 11.37 -3.96
CA VAL A 125 18.29 12.70 -3.83
C VAL A 125 18.22 13.47 -5.16
N VAL A 126 18.45 12.79 -6.29
CA VAL A 126 18.39 13.39 -7.64
C VAL A 126 17.00 13.95 -7.95
N SER A 127 15.95 13.25 -7.53
CA SER A 127 14.59 13.50 -7.98
C SER A 127 13.75 14.24 -6.93
N HIS A 128 13.51 15.53 -7.18
CA HIS A 128 12.37 16.26 -6.59
C HIS A 128 11.07 15.73 -7.21
N GLN A 129 10.61 14.57 -6.72
CA GLN A 129 9.59 13.78 -7.38
C GLN A 129 8.32 14.60 -7.69
N SER A 130 7.91 14.61 -8.97
CA SER A 130 6.76 15.37 -9.52
C SER A 130 7.01 16.86 -9.78
N SER A 131 8.23 17.37 -9.66
CA SER A 131 8.58 18.70 -10.17
C SER A 131 8.82 18.69 -11.68
N VAL A 132 8.63 19.85 -12.33
CA VAL A 132 9.01 20.05 -13.73
C VAL A 132 10.54 19.97 -13.85
N ILE A 133 11.02 19.29 -14.89
CA ILE A 133 12.44 19.20 -15.26
C ILE A 133 12.56 19.49 -16.76
N PRO A 134 13.72 19.98 -17.25
CA PRO A 134 13.85 20.36 -18.66
C PRO A 134 13.83 19.13 -19.60
N ASP A 135 14.52 18.05 -19.22
CA ASP A 135 14.65 16.85 -20.05
C ASP A 135 15.20 15.66 -19.23
N ARG A 136 15.39 14.52 -19.90
CA ARG A 136 15.96 13.29 -19.32
C ARG A 136 17.46 13.42 -19.03
N GLU A 137 18.20 14.19 -19.81
CA GLU A 137 19.65 14.36 -19.62
C GLU A 137 19.98 15.11 -18.33
N TYR A 138 19.12 16.03 -17.91
CA TYR A 138 19.20 16.67 -16.61
C TYR A 138 19.30 15.65 -15.46
N LEU A 139 18.46 14.61 -15.46
CA LEU A 139 18.49 13.56 -14.43
C LEU A 139 19.76 12.71 -14.53
N ARG A 140 20.21 12.35 -15.74
CA ARG A 140 21.43 11.55 -15.94
C ARG A 140 22.66 12.27 -15.39
N LYS A 141 22.85 13.53 -15.78
CA LYS A 141 23.96 14.36 -15.31
C LYS A 141 23.95 14.50 -13.78
N LYS A 142 22.79 14.82 -13.20
CA LYS A 142 22.66 14.95 -11.74
C LYS A 142 22.92 13.63 -11.01
N ASN A 143 22.49 12.50 -11.57
CA ASN A 143 22.76 11.19 -11.00
C ASN A 143 24.26 10.86 -11.02
N GLU A 144 24.94 11.05 -12.15
CA GLU A 144 26.39 10.85 -12.27
C GLU A 144 27.21 11.77 -11.34
N GLU A 145 26.79 13.04 -11.20
CA GLU A 145 27.39 13.99 -10.24
C GLU A 145 27.30 13.46 -8.81
N LEU A 146 26.13 12.95 -8.40
CA LEU A 146 25.91 12.43 -7.05
C LEU A 146 26.55 11.06 -6.82
N GLU A 147 26.63 10.21 -7.84
CA GLU A 147 27.38 8.94 -7.78
C GLU A 147 28.86 9.19 -7.49
N LYS A 148 29.47 10.18 -8.15
CA LYS A 148 30.85 10.61 -7.87
C LYS A 148 30.98 11.22 -6.48
N LEU A 149 30.07 12.11 -6.10
CA LEU A 149 30.08 12.77 -4.79
C LEU A 149 30.00 11.76 -3.64
N TYR A 150 29.12 10.76 -3.78
CA TYR A 150 28.86 9.77 -2.74
C TYR A 150 29.61 8.45 -2.92
N GLN A 151 30.57 8.33 -3.85
CA GLN A 151 31.22 7.05 -4.17
C GLN A 151 31.68 6.28 -2.92
N GLU A 152 32.42 6.94 -2.02
CA GLU A 152 32.93 6.40 -0.76
C GLU A 152 32.24 7.02 0.48
N GLN A 153 31.15 7.77 0.27
CA GLN A 153 30.41 8.43 1.35
C GLN A 153 29.03 7.80 1.53
N GLU A 154 28.46 7.98 2.71
CA GLU A 154 27.06 7.68 2.97
C GLU A 154 26.17 8.73 2.31
N VAL A 155 25.08 8.29 1.68
CA VAL A 155 24.09 9.18 1.09
C VAL A 155 23.15 9.64 2.21
N PRO A 156 23.08 10.94 2.55
CA PRO A 156 22.15 11.40 3.57
C PRO A 156 20.71 11.26 3.07
N LYS A 157 19.81 10.76 3.93
CA LYS A 157 18.37 10.74 3.63
C LYS A 157 17.86 12.18 3.47
N PRO A 158 17.22 12.55 2.34
CA PRO A 158 16.60 13.86 2.21
C PRO A 158 15.50 14.10 3.27
N LYS A 159 15.34 15.35 3.72
CA LYS A 159 14.28 15.74 4.68
C LYS A 159 12.88 15.48 4.13
N TYR A 160 12.70 15.66 2.83
CA TYR A 160 11.44 15.42 2.12
C TYR A 160 11.19 13.93 1.80
N TRP A 161 12.11 13.02 2.14
CA TRP A 161 11.93 11.59 1.89
C TRP A 161 11.59 10.84 3.18
N GLY A 162 10.59 9.99 3.12
CA GLY A 162 10.19 9.14 4.23
C GLY A 162 9.09 8.16 3.86
N GLY A 163 8.45 7.59 4.89
CA GLY A 163 7.43 6.57 4.71
C GLY A 163 6.10 6.94 5.33
N TYR A 164 5.08 6.24 4.87
CA TYR A 164 3.72 6.26 5.36
C TYR A 164 3.30 4.86 5.75
N ILE A 165 2.41 4.76 6.73
CA ILE A 165 1.66 3.54 7.05
C ILE A 165 0.17 3.83 6.89
N LEU A 166 -0.52 3.00 6.10
CA LEU A 166 -1.98 2.99 6.01
C LEU A 166 -2.51 2.01 7.05
N CYS A 167 -3.23 2.51 8.05
CA CYS A 167 -3.86 1.70 9.10
C CYS A 167 -5.22 1.19 8.59
N PRO A 168 -5.40 -0.11 8.31
CA PRO A 168 -6.58 -0.61 7.62
C PRO A 168 -7.84 -0.44 8.48
N GLN A 169 -8.88 0.12 7.86
CA GLN A 169 -10.24 0.19 8.39
C GLN A 169 -11.21 -0.68 7.59
N VAL A 170 -10.91 -0.89 6.30
CA VAL A 170 -11.62 -1.81 5.41
C VAL A 170 -10.60 -2.62 4.61
N VAL A 171 -10.83 -3.92 4.48
CA VAL A 171 -10.06 -4.82 3.62
C VAL A 171 -11.02 -5.71 2.85
N GLU A 172 -10.98 -5.68 1.52
CA GLU A 172 -11.83 -6.53 0.67
C GLU A 172 -10.97 -7.56 -0.08
N PHE A 173 -11.39 -8.82 -0.01
CA PHE A 173 -10.83 -9.92 -0.79
C PHE A 173 -11.80 -10.26 -1.92
N TRP A 174 -11.33 -10.09 -3.14
CA TRP A 174 -12.06 -10.40 -4.35
C TRP A 174 -11.40 -11.58 -5.07
N GLN A 175 -12.18 -12.62 -5.38
CA GLN A 175 -11.77 -13.77 -6.18
C GLN A 175 -12.64 -13.84 -7.45
N GLY A 176 -11.96 -13.81 -8.59
CA GLY A 176 -12.59 -13.92 -9.90
C GLY A 176 -13.18 -15.30 -10.13
N GLN A 177 -14.32 -15.32 -10.84
CA GLN A 177 -15.08 -16.52 -11.19
C GLN A 177 -15.52 -16.41 -12.65
N THR A 178 -15.43 -17.50 -13.40
CA THR A 178 -15.72 -17.53 -14.84
C THR A 178 -17.19 -17.24 -15.17
N ASN A 179 -18.10 -17.54 -14.25
CA ASN A 179 -19.54 -17.30 -14.38
C ASN A 179 -19.97 -15.87 -13.99
N ARG A 180 -19.02 -14.96 -13.70
CA ARG A 180 -19.23 -13.56 -13.26
C ARG A 180 -19.83 -13.39 -11.86
N LEU A 181 -20.11 -14.47 -11.15
CA LEU A 181 -20.51 -14.42 -9.74
C LEU A 181 -19.26 -14.35 -8.87
N HIS A 182 -18.56 -13.22 -8.92
CA HIS A 182 -17.31 -13.03 -8.19
C HIS A 182 -17.52 -13.07 -6.68
N ASP A 183 -16.56 -13.67 -5.98
CA ASP A 183 -16.60 -13.74 -4.53
C ASP A 183 -15.99 -12.48 -3.94
N ARG A 184 -16.72 -11.85 -3.01
CA ARG A 184 -16.29 -10.62 -2.35
C ARG A 184 -16.55 -10.75 -0.86
N ILE A 185 -15.48 -10.93 -0.09
CA ILE A 185 -15.53 -10.93 1.37
C ILE A 185 -14.86 -9.64 1.85
N VAL A 186 -15.64 -8.78 2.52
CA VAL A 186 -15.15 -7.50 3.03
C VAL A 186 -15.07 -7.54 4.55
N PHE A 187 -13.94 -7.11 5.08
CA PHE A 187 -13.69 -6.85 6.48
C PHE A 187 -13.77 -5.35 6.75
N ARG A 188 -14.39 -4.96 7.86
CA ARG A 188 -14.41 -3.59 8.37
C ARG A 188 -14.23 -3.54 9.88
N ARG A 189 -13.53 -2.52 10.38
CA ARG A 189 -13.41 -2.29 11.83
C ARG A 189 -14.79 -1.98 12.41
N SER A 190 -15.13 -2.60 13.53
CA SER A 190 -16.35 -2.25 14.27
C SER A 190 -16.21 -0.84 14.86
N LEU A 191 -17.26 -0.03 14.76
CA LEU A 191 -17.32 1.22 15.52
C LEU A 191 -17.53 0.87 17.01
N PRO A 192 -16.91 1.61 17.94
CA PRO A 192 -17.23 1.51 19.36
C PRO A 192 -18.60 2.14 19.62
N THR A 193 -19.66 1.48 19.18
CA THR A 193 -21.05 1.81 19.50
C THR A 193 -21.66 0.56 20.11
N GLY A 194 -21.91 0.63 21.43
CA GLY A 194 -22.22 -0.50 22.29
C GLY A 194 -23.33 -1.43 21.79
N ASP A 195 -23.22 -2.70 22.16
CA ASP A 195 -24.16 -3.84 22.16
C ASP A 195 -25.34 -3.82 21.17
N SER A 196 -25.19 -3.17 20.03
CA SER A 196 -26.19 -3.20 18.97
C SER A 196 -26.04 -4.54 18.26
N PRO A 197 -27.10 -5.36 18.17
CA PRO A 197 -27.00 -6.66 17.54
C PRO A 197 -26.57 -6.51 16.09
N LEU A 198 -25.59 -7.31 15.68
CA LEU A 198 -25.13 -7.38 14.30
C LEU A 198 -26.30 -7.82 13.40
N GLY A 199 -26.35 -7.27 12.18
CA GLY A 199 -27.31 -7.72 11.18
C GLY A 199 -27.10 -9.20 10.84
N PRO A 200 -28.12 -9.89 10.30
CA PRO A 200 -28.08 -11.35 10.09
C PRO A 200 -27.00 -11.82 9.08
N MET A 201 -26.44 -10.89 8.30
CA MET A 201 -25.41 -11.15 7.27
C MET A 201 -24.01 -10.67 7.68
N THR A 202 -23.85 -10.18 8.92
CA THR A 202 -22.58 -9.68 9.44
C THR A 202 -22.01 -10.66 10.44
N HIS A 203 -20.74 -11.01 10.27
CA HIS A 203 -20.03 -11.99 11.07
C HIS A 203 -18.89 -11.33 11.84
N CYS A 204 -18.56 -11.89 13.02
CA CYS A 204 -17.43 -11.44 13.81
C CYS A 204 -16.11 -11.99 13.26
N GLY A 205 -15.15 -11.11 13.03
CA GLY A 205 -13.75 -11.45 12.80
C GLY A 205 -12.90 -11.39 14.07
N GLU A 206 -11.59 -11.55 13.92
CA GLU A 206 -10.61 -11.37 15.01
C GLU A 206 -10.46 -9.88 15.37
N GLU A 207 -9.99 -9.56 16.59
CA GLU A 207 -9.55 -8.21 17.00
C GLU A 207 -10.49 -7.03 16.67
N GLY A 208 -11.81 -7.24 16.76
CA GLY A 208 -12.82 -6.21 16.52
C GLY A 208 -13.10 -5.94 15.04
N TRP A 209 -12.66 -6.83 14.15
CA TRP A 209 -13.12 -6.87 12.76
C TRP A 209 -14.53 -7.47 12.67
N LEU A 210 -15.30 -6.98 11.72
CA LEU A 210 -16.53 -7.59 11.22
C LEU A 210 -16.31 -7.94 9.76
N TYR A 211 -16.97 -8.97 9.25
CA TYR A 211 -16.96 -9.26 7.83
C TYR A 211 -18.34 -9.67 7.29
N GLU A 212 -18.51 -9.47 6.00
CA GLU A 212 -19.74 -9.76 5.26
C GLU A 212 -19.41 -10.03 3.79
N ARG A 213 -20.33 -10.72 3.10
CA ARG A 213 -20.23 -10.96 1.66
C ARG A 213 -20.90 -9.83 0.88
N LEU A 214 -20.25 -9.36 -0.17
CA LEU A 214 -20.83 -8.40 -1.10
C LEU A 214 -21.25 -9.09 -2.41
N ALA A 215 -22.30 -8.57 -3.04
CA ALA A 215 -22.62 -8.94 -4.41
C ALA A 215 -21.48 -8.50 -5.36
N PRO A 216 -21.19 -9.27 -6.43
CA PRO A 216 -20.16 -8.93 -7.41
C PRO A 216 -20.48 -7.65 -8.20
#